data_AF-A0A7R9ZW23-F1
#
_entry.id   AF-A0A7R9ZW23-F1
#
_cell.length_a   1.000
_cell.length_b   1.000
_cell.length_c   1.000
_cell.angle_alpha   90.00
_cell.angle_beta   90.00
_cell.angle_gamma   90.00
#
_symmetry.space_group_name_H-M   'P 1'
#
loop_
_entity.id
_entity.type
_entity.pdbx_description
1 polymer ?
#
loop_
_entity_poly.entity_id
_entity_poly.type
_entity_poly.pdbx_seq_one_letter_code
_entity_poly.pdbx_strand_id
1 'polypeptide(L)'
;KFFALYPELAQNPFYMTGESYAGVLVPTTALQLLERRTEENKNTAPWSLAGWALGNACPGNRVLTCTPYSGWIGTQVALDFRFGHGMLSEELYARINHVCEGQWGTYDAP
;
A
#
# COMPACT_ATOMS: atom_id res chain seq x y z
N LYS A 1 9.36 -4.40 -22.96
CA LYS A 1 9.40 -5.82 -23.40
C LYS A 1 8.00 -6.39 -23.59
N PHE A 2 7.10 -6.35 -22.60
CA PHE A 2 5.72 -6.86 -22.73
C PHE A 2 4.97 -6.35 -23.98
N PHE A 3 4.79 -5.02 -24.13
CA PHE A 3 4.08 -4.45 -25.29
C PHE A 3 4.82 -4.56 -26.63
N ALA A 4 6.11 -4.93 -26.62
CA ALA A 4 6.81 -5.25 -27.86
C ALA A 4 6.45 -6.67 -28.35
N LEU A 5 6.08 -7.57 -27.43
CA LEU A 5 5.62 -8.92 -27.73
C LEU A 5 4.11 -8.97 -27.98
N TYR A 6 3.35 -8.08 -27.35
CA TYR A 6 1.88 -7.99 -27.44
C TYR A 6 1.43 -6.57 -27.85
N PRO A 7 1.79 -6.10 -29.05
CA PRO A 7 1.50 -4.73 -29.50
C PRO A 7 0.00 -4.43 -29.60
N GLU A 8 -0.83 -5.43 -29.85
CA GLU A 8 -2.29 -5.32 -29.91
C GLU A 8 -2.91 -4.88 -28.58
N LEU A 9 -2.26 -5.17 -27.45
CA LEU A 9 -2.72 -4.76 -26.13
C LEU A 9 -2.37 -3.31 -25.78
N ALA A 10 -1.47 -2.68 -26.53
CA ALA A 10 -0.97 -1.34 -26.22
C ALA A 10 -2.01 -0.22 -26.45
N GLN A 11 -3.06 -0.49 -27.22
CA GLN A 11 -4.15 0.46 -27.49
C GLN A 11 -5.24 0.44 -26.42
N ASN A 12 -5.21 -0.52 -25.50
CA ASN A 12 -6.19 -0.59 -24.42
C ASN A 12 -5.88 0.44 -23.32
N PRO A 13 -6.92 0.89 -22.57
CA PRO A 13 -6.70 1.59 -21.32
C PRO A 13 -5.79 0.79 -20.38
N PHE A 14 -4.72 1.40 -19.90
CA PHE A 14 -3.75 0.73 -19.04
C PHE A 14 -4.04 1.01 -17.57
N TYR A 15 -4.21 -0.07 -16.79
CA TYR A 15 -4.38 0.00 -15.34
C TYR A 15 -3.35 -0.89 -14.65
N MET A 16 -2.90 -0.47 -13.47
CA MET A 16 -2.05 -1.30 -12.62
C MET A 16 -2.78 -1.66 -11.33
N THR A 17 -2.67 -2.92 -10.91
CA THR A 17 -3.23 -3.35 -9.63
C THR A 17 -2.19 -4.11 -8.84
N GLY A 18 -2.36 -4.17 -7.53
CA GLY A 18 -1.47 -4.94 -6.68
C GLY A 18 -1.99 -5.08 -5.27
N GLU A 19 -1.37 -6.00 -4.52
CA GLU A 19 -1.69 -6.27 -3.13
C GLU A 19 -0.43 -6.24 -2.25
N SER A 20 -0.60 -6.02 -0.95
CA SER A 20 0.49 -6.11 0.04
C SER A 20 1.61 -5.12 -0.30
N TYR A 21 2.85 -5.57 -0.46
CA TYR A 21 3.99 -4.71 -0.77
C TYR A 21 3.91 -4.00 -2.13
N ALA A 22 2.98 -4.42 -3.00
CA ALA A 22 2.67 -3.66 -4.20
C ALA A 22 2.14 -2.24 -3.90
N GLY A 23 1.73 -1.96 -2.65
CA GLY A 23 1.47 -0.60 -2.19
C GLY A 23 2.66 0.35 -2.29
N VAL A 24 3.89 -0.16 -2.30
CA VAL A 24 5.09 0.61 -2.65
C VAL A 24 5.34 0.56 -4.16
N LEU A 25 5.27 -0.63 -4.76
CA LEU A 25 5.71 -0.86 -6.14
C LEU A 25 4.81 -0.19 -7.18
N VAL A 26 3.49 -0.27 -7.03
CA VAL A 26 2.55 0.26 -8.03
C VAL A 26 2.60 1.78 -8.08
N PRO A 27 2.54 2.54 -6.95
CA PRO A 27 2.65 4.00 -7.00
C PRO A 27 4.02 4.48 -7.49
N THR A 28 5.12 3.85 -7.06
CA THR A 28 6.46 4.23 -7.52
C THR A 28 6.66 3.95 -9.01
N THR A 29 6.13 2.83 -9.51
CA THR A 29 6.13 2.53 -10.95
C THR A 29 5.24 3.51 -11.72
N ALA A 30 4.06 3.85 -11.18
CA ALA A 30 3.16 4.82 -11.79
C ALA A 30 3.83 6.20 -11.93
N LEU A 31 4.55 6.65 -10.89
CA LEU A 31 5.32 7.89 -10.94
C LEU A 31 6.35 7.86 -12.07
N GLN A 32 7.14 6.78 -12.18
CA GLN A 32 8.13 6.63 -13.27
C GLN A 32 7.49 6.63 -14.67
N LEU A 33 6.30 6.06 -14.82
CA LEU A 33 5.56 6.09 -16.09
C LEU A 33 5.08 7.49 -16.44
N LEU A 34 4.55 8.22 -15.46
CA LEU A 34 4.05 9.58 -15.65
C LEU A 34 5.18 10.58 -15.94
N GLU A 35 6.33 10.46 -15.26
CA GLU A 35 7.51 11.30 -15.50
C GLU A 35 8.10 11.12 -16.91
N ARG A 36 7.94 9.94 -17.50
CA ARG A 36 8.46 9.60 -18.85
C ARG A 36 7.38 9.69 -19.94
N ARG A 37 6.18 10.16 -19.60
CA ARG A 37 5.09 10.36 -20.54
C ARG A 37 5.38 11.57 -21.41
N THR A 38 5.23 11.42 -22.73
CA THR A 38 5.37 12.48 -23.73
C THR A 38 4.08 12.61 -24.54
N GLU A 39 3.95 13.70 -25.30
CA GLU A 39 2.81 13.88 -26.20
C GLU A 39 2.74 12.78 -27.27
N GLU A 40 3.86 12.20 -27.70
CA GLU A 40 3.85 11.11 -28.68
C GLU A 40 3.37 9.78 -28.08
N ASN A 41 3.68 9.49 -26.82
CA ASN A 41 3.43 8.17 -26.22
C ASN A 41 2.20 8.09 -25.31
N LYS A 42 1.62 9.23 -24.89
CA LYS A 42 0.57 9.31 -23.87
C LYS A 42 -0.69 8.49 -24.13
N ASN A 43 -0.95 8.10 -25.37
CA ASN A 43 -2.12 7.33 -25.77
C ASN A 43 -1.86 5.82 -25.89
N THR A 44 -0.64 5.35 -25.59
CA THR A 44 -0.28 3.93 -25.69
C THR A 44 0.25 3.38 -24.38
N ALA A 45 -0.10 2.14 -24.05
CA ALA A 45 0.35 1.50 -22.82
C ALA A 45 1.88 1.24 -22.87
N PRO A 46 2.59 1.38 -21.73
CA PRO A 46 2.08 1.68 -20.40
C PRO A 46 1.88 3.18 -20.12
N TRP A 47 2.28 4.07 -21.03
CA TRP A 47 2.21 5.52 -20.81
C TRP A 47 0.79 6.03 -20.76
N SER A 48 -0.18 5.36 -21.36
CA SER A 48 -1.62 5.62 -21.23
C SER A 48 -2.23 5.20 -19.89
N LEU A 49 -1.41 5.09 -18.82
CA LEU A 49 -1.86 4.79 -17.47
C LEU A 49 -3.09 5.65 -17.09
N ALA A 50 -4.22 4.98 -16.96
CA ALA A 50 -5.53 5.56 -16.68
C ALA A 50 -5.85 5.53 -15.17
N GLY A 51 -5.23 4.61 -14.43
CA GLY A 51 -5.39 4.52 -12.99
C GLY A 51 -4.73 3.28 -12.39
N TRP A 52 -4.84 3.14 -11.08
CA TRP A 52 -4.37 1.97 -10.35
C TRP A 52 -5.21 1.70 -9.11
N ALA A 53 -5.18 0.45 -8.64
CA ALA A 53 -5.91 0.01 -7.45
C ALA A 53 -5.02 -0.87 -6.56
N LEU A 54 -5.16 -0.74 -5.23
CA LEU A 54 -4.39 -1.53 -4.27
C LEU A 54 -5.31 -2.24 -3.29
N GLY A 55 -5.05 -3.53 -3.06
CA GLY A 55 -5.65 -4.33 -2.00
C GLY A 55 -4.71 -4.47 -0.80
N ASN A 56 -5.23 -4.37 0.43
CA ASN A 56 -4.49 -4.61 1.69
C ASN A 56 -3.03 -4.13 1.65
N ALA A 57 -2.86 -2.88 1.21
CA ALA A 57 -1.56 -2.41 0.74
C ALA A 57 -0.64 -2.03 1.89
N CYS A 58 0.67 -2.14 1.62
CA CYS A 58 1.74 -1.54 2.40
C CYS A 58 2.27 -0.32 1.63
N PRO A 59 1.68 0.87 1.78
CA PRO A 59 2.09 2.09 1.05
C PRO A 59 3.32 2.80 1.62
N GLY A 60 3.88 2.30 2.74
CA GLY A 60 5.03 2.86 3.43
C GLY A 60 4.77 3.00 4.94
N ASN A 61 5.74 3.61 5.64
CA ASN A 61 5.72 3.74 7.11
C ASN A 61 5.47 5.17 7.60
N ARG A 62 5.13 6.11 6.70
CA ARG A 62 4.95 7.53 7.03
C ARG A 62 3.82 8.24 6.27
N VAL A 63 3.44 7.72 5.10
CA VAL A 63 2.36 8.30 4.28
C VAL A 63 1.01 7.71 4.66
N LEU A 64 1.00 6.42 4.98
CA LEU A 64 -0.12 5.59 5.41
C LEU A 64 0.46 4.44 6.24
N THR A 65 -0.37 3.47 6.66
CA THR A 65 0.11 2.33 7.45
C THR A 65 0.37 1.09 6.59
N CYS A 66 1.57 0.54 6.74
CA CYS A 66 1.91 -0.85 6.51
C CYS A 66 1.85 -1.58 7.86
N THR A 67 0.70 -2.18 8.18
CA THR A 67 0.43 -2.83 9.46
C THR A 67 1.16 -4.18 9.58
N PRO A 68 1.84 -4.50 10.70
CA PRO A 68 2.07 -3.69 11.92
C PRO A 68 3.30 -2.76 11.85
N TYR A 69 4.05 -2.78 10.75
CA TYR A 69 5.38 -2.16 10.59
C TYR A 69 5.44 -0.63 10.57
N SER A 70 4.29 0.06 10.63
CA SER A 70 4.22 1.54 10.66
C SER A 70 4.24 2.08 12.08
N GLY A 71 5.28 1.77 12.82
CA GLY A 71 5.47 2.26 14.18
C GLY A 71 4.33 1.88 15.14
N TRP A 72 4.10 2.73 16.12
CA TRP A 72 3.04 2.54 17.11
C TRP A 72 1.62 2.62 16.52
N ILE A 73 1.38 3.46 15.51
CA ILE A 73 0.07 3.53 14.82
C ILE A 73 -0.24 2.22 14.09
N GLY A 74 0.74 1.65 13.38
CA GLY A 74 0.60 0.35 12.72
C GLY A 74 0.43 -0.77 13.74
N THR A 75 1.18 -0.74 14.84
CA THR A 75 1.07 -1.74 15.90
C THR A 75 -0.30 -1.69 16.58
N GLN A 76 -0.83 -0.50 16.85
CA GLN A 76 -2.14 -0.30 17.46
C GLN A 76 -3.27 -0.84 16.56
N VAL A 77 -3.29 -0.48 15.27
CA VAL A 77 -4.28 -1.02 14.32
C VAL A 77 -4.22 -2.55 14.27
N ALA A 78 -3.02 -3.11 14.31
CA ALA A 78 -2.84 -4.56 14.31
C ALA A 78 -3.30 -5.23 15.62
N LEU A 79 -3.18 -4.55 16.76
CA LEU A 79 -3.68 -5.00 18.05
C LEU A 79 -5.22 -4.97 18.07
N ASP A 80 -5.81 -3.84 17.69
CA ASP A 80 -7.26 -3.63 17.66
C ASP A 80 -7.95 -4.58 16.68
N PHE A 81 -7.35 -4.81 15.51
CA PHE A 81 -7.83 -5.81 14.55
C PHE A 81 -7.90 -7.19 15.20
N ARG A 82 -6.84 -7.64 15.88
CA ARG A 82 -6.83 -8.97 16.52
C ARG A 82 -7.86 -9.07 17.63
N PHE A 83 -8.00 -8.04 18.47
CA PHE A 83 -8.99 -8.03 19.53
C PHE A 83 -10.43 -8.04 18.99
N GLY A 84 -10.74 -7.16 18.03
CA GLY A 84 -12.05 -7.07 17.38
C GLY A 84 -12.48 -8.33 16.61
N HIS A 85 -11.54 -9.23 16.33
CA HIS A 85 -11.79 -10.54 15.69
C HIS A 85 -11.66 -11.73 16.67
N GLY A 86 -11.62 -11.48 17.99
CA GLY A 86 -11.59 -12.54 18.99
C GLY A 86 -10.30 -13.35 19.05
N MET A 87 -9.20 -12.82 18.49
CA MET A 87 -7.89 -13.47 18.50
C MET A 87 -7.11 -13.25 19.80
N LEU A 88 -7.58 -12.35 20.67
CA LEU A 88 -6.97 -12.00 21.96
C LEU A 88 -8.03 -12.06 23.06
N SER A 89 -7.63 -12.49 24.26
CA SER A 89 -8.50 -12.34 25.44
C SER A 89 -8.60 -10.86 25.86
N GLU A 90 -9.71 -10.51 26.50
CA GLU A 90 -9.88 -9.17 27.09
C GLU A 90 -8.75 -8.83 28.07
N GLU A 91 -8.31 -9.80 28.88
CA GLU A 91 -7.18 -9.62 29.80
C GLU A 91 -5.88 -9.27 29.07
N LEU A 92 -5.57 -9.98 27.97
CA LEU A 92 -4.35 -9.72 27.19
C LEU A 92 -4.41 -8.35 26.50
N TYR A 93 -5.56 -8.00 25.91
CA TYR A 93 -5.76 -6.70 25.27
C TYR A 93 -5.63 -5.55 26.27
N ALA A 94 -6.25 -5.67 27.45
CA ALA A 94 -6.13 -4.68 28.52
C ALA A 94 -4.68 -4.53 29.02
N ARG A 95 -3.97 -5.65 29.19
CA ARG A 95 -2.57 -5.63 29.62
C ARG A 95 -1.65 -4.95 28.60
N ILE A 96 -1.81 -5.23 27.30
CA ILE A 96 -1.02 -4.58 26.24
C ILE A 96 -1.29 -3.08 26.23
N ASN A 97 -2.55 -2.66 26.30
CA ASN A 97 -2.91 -1.23 26.32
C ASN A 97 -2.37 -0.50 27.55
N HIS A 98 -2.33 -1.16 28.71
CA HIS A 98 -1.75 -0.58 29.92
C HIS A 98 -0.23 -0.43 29.83
N VAL A 99 0.48 -1.45 29.35
CA VAL A 99 1.96 -1.41 29.23
C VAL A 99 2.43 -0.41 28.18
N CYS A 100 1.69 -0.27 27.08
CA CYS A 100 2.04 0.62 25.97
C CYS A 100 1.33 1.98 26.04
N GLU A 101 0.82 2.35 27.21
CA GLU A 101 0.13 3.63 27.40
C GLU A 101 1.02 4.81 27.01
N GLY A 102 0.44 5.76 26.24
CA GLY A 102 1.15 6.95 25.75
C GLY A 102 2.05 6.74 24.52
N GLN A 103 2.20 5.52 24.01
CA GLN A 103 3.00 5.25 22.80
C GLN A 103 2.17 5.30 21.50
N TRP A 104 0.87 5.05 21.62
CA TRP A 104 -0.08 4.92 20.51
C TRP A 104 -0.17 6.13 19.57
N GLY A 105 -0.55 5.88 18.32
CA GLY A 105 -0.83 6.93 17.33
C GLY A 105 0.40 7.59 16.69
N THR A 106 1.62 7.16 17.00
CA THR A 106 2.86 7.71 16.42
C THR A 106 3.45 6.80 15.33
N TYR A 107 4.24 7.38 14.41
CA TYR A 107 4.99 6.63 13.40
C TYR A 107 6.38 6.18 13.89
N ASP A 108 6.72 6.47 15.14
CA ASP A 108 7.97 6.04 15.76
C ASP A 108 7.95 4.53 15.97
N ALA A 109 9.12 3.91 15.89
CA ALA A 109 9.26 2.48 16.08
C ALA A 109 8.90 2.07 17.53
N PRO A 110 8.40 0.83 17.73
CA PRO A 110 8.22 0.26 19.05
C PRO A 110 9.51 0.12 19.86
#